data_AF-C7DDG0-F1
#
_entry.id   AF-C7DDG0-F1
#
_cell.length_a   1.000
_cell.length_b   1.000
_cell.length_c   1.000
_cell.angle_alpha   90.00
_cell.angle_beta   90.00
_cell.angle_gamma   90.00
#
_symmetry.space_group_name_H-M   'P 1'
#
loop_
_entity.id
_entity.type
_entity.pdbx_description
1 polymer ?
#
loop_
_entity_poly.entity_id
_entity_poly.type
_entity_poly.pdbx_seq_one_letter_code
_entity_poly.pdbx_strand_id
1 'polypeptide(L)'
;MPRIFVDPDHGEVEYFHLLFDHHEVIFAEGAPTESFYTGPEALKAISAEAMEEILAILPELNLLSYAPDPACHIPTGDLQKKLVARHAKNNQPLI
;
A
#
# COMPACT_ATOMS: atom_id res chain seq x y z
N MET A 1 -15.29 -18.76 8.95
CA MET A 1 -14.15 -18.10 8.30
C MET A 1 -14.25 -18.35 6.81
N PRO A 2 -14.32 -17.32 5.95
CA PRO A 2 -14.22 -17.55 4.52
C PRO A 2 -12.84 -18.16 4.27
N ARG A 3 -12.82 -19.30 3.60
CA ARG A 3 -11.62 -20.11 3.39
C ARG A 3 -10.77 -19.44 2.31
N ILE A 4 -9.51 -19.18 2.60
CA ILE A 4 -8.50 -18.85 1.60
C ILE A 4 -8.13 -20.15 0.90
N PHE A 5 -8.10 -20.15 -0.42
CA PHE A 5 -7.70 -21.29 -1.24
C PHE A 5 -6.62 -20.86 -2.22
N VAL A 6 -5.69 -21.76 -2.52
CA VAL A 6 -4.70 -21.56 -3.58
C VAL A 6 -5.30 -22.16 -4.85
N ASP A 7 -5.42 -21.34 -5.89
CA ASP A 7 -5.77 -21.81 -7.23
C ASP A 7 -4.47 -22.01 -8.02
N PRO A 8 -4.09 -23.26 -8.34
CA PRO A 8 -2.86 -23.53 -9.09
C PRO A 8 -3.02 -23.31 -10.60
N ASP A 9 -4.24 -23.08 -11.11
CA ASP A 9 -4.56 -23.08 -12.54
C ASP A 9 -5.04 -21.70 -13.00
N HIS A 10 -4.30 -20.66 -12.58
CA HIS A 10 -4.52 -19.29 -13.04
C HIS A 10 -3.62 -18.97 -14.25
N GLY A 11 -4.14 -18.16 -15.18
CA GLY A 11 -3.36 -17.63 -16.30
C GLY A 11 -2.27 -16.66 -15.85
N GLU A 12 -1.67 -15.95 -16.80
CA GLU A 12 -0.73 -14.87 -16.50
C GLU A 12 -1.41 -13.75 -15.70
N VAL A 13 -0.68 -13.19 -14.75
CA VAL A 13 -1.13 -12.07 -13.93
C VAL A 13 -0.30 -10.85 -14.29
N GLU A 14 -0.98 -9.79 -14.72
CA GLU A 14 -0.36 -8.49 -14.97
C GLU A 14 -0.56 -7.58 -13.75
N TYR A 15 0.51 -6.91 -13.33
CA TYR A 15 0.50 -5.98 -12.21
C TYR A 15 0.52 -4.54 -12.72
N PHE A 16 -0.47 -3.76 -12.31
CA PHE A 16 -0.56 -2.33 -12.60
C PHE A 16 -0.48 -1.54 -11.30
N HIS A 17 0.34 -0.48 -11.29
CA HIS A 17 0.34 0.50 -10.21
C HIS A 17 -0.56 1.67 -10.59
N LEU A 18 -1.60 1.92 -9.79
CA LEU A 18 -2.48 3.08 -9.95
C LEU A 18 -1.97 4.22 -9.09
N LEU A 19 -1.40 5.24 -9.73
CA LEU A 19 -0.82 6.40 -9.07
C LEU A 19 -1.68 7.64 -9.32
N PHE A 20 -1.95 8.40 -8.27
CA PHE A 20 -2.72 9.65 -8.28
C PHE A 20 -1.94 10.73 -7.52
N ASP A 21 -2.36 11.99 -7.61
CA ASP A 21 -1.76 13.12 -6.88
C ASP A 21 -1.77 12.90 -5.35
N HIS A 22 -2.76 12.16 -4.85
CA HIS A 22 -2.88 11.75 -3.46
C HIS A 22 -3.08 10.23 -3.35
N HIS A 23 -2.76 9.66 -2.19
CA HIS A 23 -3.12 8.28 -1.90
C HIS A 23 -4.63 8.20 -1.69
N GLU A 24 -5.31 7.29 -2.41
CA GLU A 24 -6.78 7.23 -2.48
C GLU A 24 -7.29 5.82 -2.20
N VAL A 25 -8.50 5.72 -1.64
CA VAL A 25 -9.23 4.45 -1.58
C VAL A 25 -10.11 4.34 -2.83
N ILE A 26 -9.86 3.31 -3.62
CA ILE A 26 -10.63 2.93 -4.81
C ILE A 26 -11.46 1.68 -4.54
N PHE A 27 -12.36 1.33 -5.46
CA PHE A 27 -13.17 0.11 -5.37
C PHE A 27 -12.84 -0.84 -6.51
N ALA A 28 -12.43 -2.07 -6.16
CA ALA A 28 -12.22 -3.17 -7.08
C ALA A 28 -13.28 -4.24 -6.80
N GLU A 29 -14.16 -4.51 -7.77
CA GLU A 29 -15.29 -5.46 -7.60
C GLU A 29 -16.14 -5.16 -6.35
N GLY A 30 -16.30 -3.89 -6.00
CA GLY A 30 -17.04 -3.43 -4.82
C GLY A 30 -16.29 -3.55 -3.49
N ALA A 31 -15.07 -4.10 -3.48
CA ALA A 31 -14.21 -4.12 -2.31
C ALA A 31 -13.30 -2.87 -2.25
N PRO A 32 -13.23 -2.18 -1.10
CA PRO A 32 -12.31 -1.05 -0.93
C PRO A 32 -10.86 -1.54 -1.03
N THR A 33 -10.06 -0.85 -1.82
CA THR A 33 -8.65 -1.12 -2.08
C THR A 33 -7.89 0.20 -2.12
N GLU A 34 -6.63 0.20 -1.73
CA GLU A 34 -5.79 1.40 -1.73
C GLU A 34 -5.05 1.57 -3.06
N SER A 35 -4.90 2.81 -3.53
CA SER A 35 -4.02 3.15 -4.67
C SER A 35 -2.54 3.00 -4.28
N PHE A 36 -1.62 3.21 -5.22
CA PHE A 36 -0.20 3.03 -4.94
C PHE A 36 0.33 4.08 -3.96
N TYR A 37 0.57 3.68 -2.72
CA TYR A 37 1.23 4.52 -1.71
C TYR A 37 2.74 4.60 -1.97
N THR A 38 3.22 5.78 -2.38
CA THR A 38 4.63 6.07 -2.72
C THR A 38 5.53 6.20 -1.47
N GLY A 39 5.43 5.26 -0.54
CA GLY A 39 6.29 5.21 0.64
C GLY A 39 7.75 4.85 0.28
N PRO A 40 8.71 5.09 1.19
CA PRO A 40 10.14 4.91 0.91
C PRO A 40 10.53 3.50 0.45
N GLU A 41 9.81 2.47 0.90
CA GLU A 41 10.06 1.08 0.47
C GLU A 41 9.35 0.74 -0.85
N ALA A 42 8.18 1.32 -1.11
CA ALA A 42 7.40 1.04 -2.32
C ALA A 42 8.12 1.54 -3.58
N LEU A 43 8.74 2.73 -3.49
CA LEU A 43 9.50 3.31 -4.60
C LEU A 43 10.73 2.49 -4.99
N LYS A 44 11.28 1.67 -4.09
CA LYS A 44 12.41 0.76 -4.40
C LYS A 44 12.01 -0.43 -5.28
N ALA A 45 10.73 -0.76 -5.34
CA ALA A 45 10.22 -1.86 -6.15
C ALA A 45 9.96 -1.45 -7.61
N ILE A 46 10.00 -0.15 -7.91
CA ILE A 46 9.78 0.40 -9.25
C ILE A 46 11.11 0.33 -10.03
N SER A 47 11.04 -0.05 -11.31
CA SER A 47 12.22 -0.02 -12.18
C SER A 47 12.75 1.40 -12.36
N ALA A 48 14.03 1.55 -12.68
CA ALA A 48 14.61 2.87 -12.94
C ALA A 48 13.88 3.59 -14.08
N GLU A 49 13.53 2.86 -15.15
CA GLU A 49 12.81 3.38 -16.32
C GLU A 49 11.42 3.90 -15.94
N ALA A 50 10.63 3.13 -15.19
CA ALA A 50 9.31 3.56 -14.75
C ALA A 50 9.39 4.71 -13.74
N MET A 51 10.45 4.77 -12.92
CA MET A 51 10.69 5.89 -12.02
C MET A 51 10.97 7.18 -12.79
N GLU A 52 11.73 7.13 -13.88
CA GLU A 52 11.97 8.30 -14.74
C GLU A 52 10.67 8.86 -15.32
N GLU A 53 9.78 7.99 -15.80
CA GLU A 53 8.45 8.40 -16.28
C GLU A 53 7.60 9.01 -15.17
N ILE A 54 7.57 8.38 -13.99
CA ILE A 54 6.84 8.86 -12.82
C ILE A 54 7.35 10.25 -12.41
N LEU A 55 8.66 10.46 -12.32
CA LEU A 55 9.25 11.75 -11.91
C LEU A 55 9.03 12.86 -12.95
N ALA A 56 8.81 12.51 -14.21
CA ALA A 56 8.41 13.48 -15.23
C ALA A 56 6.96 13.97 -15.02
N ILE A 57 6.09 13.15 -14.40
CA ILE A 57 4.69 13.47 -14.14
C ILE A 57 4.50 14.08 -12.73
N LEU A 58 5.14 13.49 -11.72
CA LEU A 58 5.06 13.83 -10.29
C LEU A 58 6.46 14.16 -9.73
N PRO A 59 7.02 15.33 -10.08
CA PRO A 59 8.39 15.69 -9.70
C PRO A 59 8.58 15.84 -8.18
N GLU A 60 7.52 16.09 -7.42
CA GLU A 60 7.53 16.23 -5.97
C GLU A 60 7.99 14.97 -5.23
N LEU A 61 7.88 13.78 -5.85
CA LEU A 61 8.34 12.53 -5.27
C LEU A 61 9.87 12.50 -5.03
N ASN A 62 10.62 13.35 -5.73
CA ASN A 62 12.08 13.46 -5.59
C ASN A 62 12.50 14.46 -4.50
N LEU A 63 11.56 15.14 -3.84
CA LEU A 63 11.89 16.06 -2.77
C LEU A 63 12.33 15.29 -1.52
N LEU A 64 13.43 15.73 -0.89
CA LEU A 64 13.88 15.14 0.39
C LEU A 64 12.82 15.27 1.51
N SER A 65 11.94 16.27 1.40
CA SER A 65 10.83 16.49 2.32
C SER A 65 9.55 15.79 1.91
N TYR A 66 9.55 15.01 0.83
CA TYR A 66 8.36 14.31 0.37
C TYR A 66 7.93 13.29 1.42
N ALA A 67 6.68 13.44 1.85
CA ALA A 67 6.00 12.49 2.71
C ALA A 67 4.60 12.31 2.13
N PRO A 68 4.28 11.12 1.57
CA PRO A 68 2.95 10.88 1.04
C PRO A 68 1.92 10.88 2.18
N ASP A 69 0.83 11.62 2.00
CA ASP A 69 -0.31 11.54 2.91
C ASP A 69 -1.07 10.24 2.63
N PRO A 70 -1.30 9.36 3.64
CA PRO A 70 -1.99 8.11 3.41
C PRO A 70 -3.52 8.32 3.38
N ALA A 71 -4.21 7.59 2.51
CA ALA A 71 -5.68 7.58 2.42
C ALA A 71 -6.36 7.18 3.75
N CYS A 72 -5.70 6.29 4.50
CA CYS A 72 -6.12 5.82 5.81
C CYS A 72 -5.10 6.19 6.89
N HIS A 73 -5.57 6.45 8.12
CA HIS A 73 -4.69 6.78 9.24
C HIS A 73 -3.73 5.62 9.57
N ILE A 74 -2.44 5.89 9.40
CA ILE A 74 -1.35 5.01 9.84
C ILE A 74 -0.99 5.40 11.28
N PRO A 75 -1.26 4.55 12.30
CA PRO A 75 -0.93 4.89 13.68
C PRO A 75 0.58 5.04 13.87
N THR A 76 0.97 5.89 14.82
CA THR A 76 2.39 6.06 15.19
C THR A 76 2.98 4.77 15.75
N GLY A 77 4.31 4.64 15.75
CA GLY A 77 4.99 3.42 16.22
C GLY A 77 4.60 2.98 17.64
N ASP A 78 4.40 3.92 18.56
CA ASP A 78 3.96 3.60 19.92
C ASP A 78 2.50 3.11 19.97
N LEU A 79 1.64 3.66 19.12
CA LEU A 79 0.25 3.21 18.97
C LEU A 79 0.19 1.84 18.29
N GLN A 80 1.02 1.60 17.27
CA GLN A 80 1.17 0.29 16.61
C GLN A 80 1.57 -0.79 17.63
N LYS A 81 2.61 -0.53 18.44
CA LYS A 81 3.04 -1.47 19.51
C LYS A 81 1.93 -1.76 20.51
N LYS A 82 1.19 -0.73 20.94
CA LYS A 82 0.04 -0.90 21.84
C LYS A 82 -1.07 -1.73 21.20
N LEU A 83 -1.35 -1.52 19.91
CA LEU A 83 -2.35 -2.28 19.17
C LEU A 83 -1.97 -3.75 19.08
N VAL A 84 -0.72 -4.07 18.72
CA VAL A 84 -0.19 -5.44 18.70
C VAL A 84 -0.30 -6.08 20.09
N ALA A 85 0.16 -5.40 21.14
CA ALA A 85 0.07 -5.89 22.52
C ALA A 85 -1.38 -6.16 22.97
N ARG A 86 -2.33 -5.31 22.54
CA ARG A 86 -3.76 -5.49 22.83
C ARG A 86 -4.33 -6.72 22.14
N HIS A 87 -4.02 -6.93 20.86
CA HIS A 87 -4.47 -8.13 20.13
C HIS A 87 -3.95 -9.41 20.79
N ALA A 88 -2.66 -9.43 21.15
CA ALA A 88 -2.04 -10.54 21.88
C ALA A 88 -2.71 -10.80 23.24
N LYS A 89 -2.98 -9.74 24.02
CA LYS A 89 -3.66 -9.87 25.33
C LYS A 89 -5.08 -10.39 25.22
N ASN A 90 -5.81 -9.98 24.18
CA ASN A 90 -7.23 -10.29 24.02
C ASN A 90 -7.48 -11.56 23.18
N ASN A 91 -6.44 -12.31 22.82
CA ASN A 91 -6.52 -13.43 21.86
C ASN A 91 -7.28 -13.04 20.57
N GLN A 92 -7.14 -11.78 20.15
CA GLN A 92 -7.68 -11.35 18.88
C GLN A 92 -6.64 -11.64 17.80
N PRO A 93 -6.99 -12.35 16.73
CA PRO A 93 -6.08 -12.55 15.62
C PRO A 93 -5.68 -11.20 15.01
N LEU A 94 -4.46 -11.13 14.47
CA LEU A 94 -4.02 -9.96 13.69
C LEU A 94 -4.51 -10.01 12.24
N ILE A 95 -5.05 -11.16 11.81
CA ILE A 95 -5.79 -11.43 10.56
C ILE A 95 -6.72 -12.63 10.81
#